data_AF-A0AAU5W9J6-F1
#
_entry.id   AF-A0AAU5W9J6-F1
#
_cell.length_a   1.000
_cell.length_b   1.000
_cell.length_c   1.000
_cell.angle_alpha   90.00
_cell.angle_beta   90.00
_cell.angle_gamma   90.00
#
_symmetry.space_group_name_H-M   'P 1'
#
loop_
_entity.id
_entity.type
_entity.pdbx_description
1 polymer ?
#
loop_
_entity_poly.entity_id
_entity_poly.type
_entity_poly.pdbx_seq_one_letter_code
_entity_poly.pdbx_strand_id
1 'polypeptide(L)' 'MRVMATVVRRWRGSAKELGMSTAEYAVGTIAAAAFAGVLFKIVSSPEVKGLLLGIIKKALSLAG' A
#
# COMPACT_ATOMS: atom_id res chain seq x y z
N MET A 1 -19.85 -13.93 -41.35
CA MET A 1 -18.60 -13.92 -40.54
C MET A 1 -18.25 -12.56 -39.93
N ARG A 2 -18.43 -11.41 -40.61
CA ARG A 2 -18.04 -10.09 -40.07
C ARG A 2 -18.77 -9.67 -38.79
N VAL A 3 -20.07 -9.98 -38.67
CA VAL A 3 -20.89 -9.64 -37.48
C VAL A 3 -20.36 -10.32 -36.22
N MET A 4 -20.05 -11.63 -36.30
CA MET A 4 -19.48 -12.39 -35.18
C MET A 4 -18.12 -11.83 -34.74
N ALA A 5 -17.27 -11.44 -35.70
CA ALA A 5 -15.96 -10.85 -35.40
C ALA A 5 -16.08 -9.49 -34.67
N THR A 6 -17.08 -8.67 -35.02
CA THR A 6 -17.36 -7.40 -34.35
C THR A 6 -17.84 -7.61 -32.91
N VAL A 7 -18.72 -8.58 -32.68
CA VAL A 7 -19.22 -8.93 -31.34
C VAL A 7 -18.09 -9.43 -30.44
N VAL A 8 -17.26 -10.37 -30.92
CA VAL A 8 -16.11 -10.89 -30.17
C VAL A 8 -15.09 -9.80 -29.84
N ARG A 9 -14.83 -8.88 -30.78
CA ARG A 9 -13.90 -7.75 -30.55
C ARG A 9 -14.44 -6.77 -29.51
N ARG A 10 -15.73 -6.48 -29.52
CA ARG A 10 -16.41 -5.62 -28.53
C ARG A 10 -16.31 -6.23 -27.12
N TRP A 11 -16.57 -7.53 -26.98
CA TRP A 11 -16.52 -8.24 -25.71
C TRP A 11 -15.10 -8.28 -25.12
N ARG A 12 -14.06 -8.49 -25.94
CA ARG A 12 -12.66 -8.44 -25.48
C ARG A 12 -12.25 -7.04 -25.01
N GLY A 13 -12.80 -5.98 -25.61
CA GLY A 13 -12.57 -4.61 -25.17
C GLY A 13 -13.12 -4.34 -23.77
N SER A 14 -14.38 -4.72 -23.53
CA SER A 14 -15.03 -4.54 -22.22
C SER A 14 -14.36 -5.35 -21.10
N ALA A 15 -13.94 -6.59 -21.37
CA ALA A 15 -13.21 -7.40 -20.39
C ALA A 15 -11.83 -6.82 -20.04
N LYS A 16 -11.16 -6.20 -21.02
CA LYS A 16 -9.85 -5.55 -20.81
C LYS A 16 -9.96 -4.32 -19.92
N GLU A 17 -11.01 -3.50 -20.10
CA GLU A 17 -11.22 -2.31 -19.26
C GLU A 17 -11.60 -2.69 -17.82
N LEU A 18 -12.43 -3.71 -17.62
CA LEU A 18 -12.76 -4.22 -16.28
C LEU A 18 -11.52 -4.79 -15.56
N GLY A 19 -10.63 -5.46 -16.28
CA GLY A 19 -9.37 -5.99 -15.73
C GLY A 19 -8.35 -4.91 -15.40
N MET A 20 -8.34 -3.80 -16.15
CA MET A 20 -7.46 -2.66 -15.93
C MET A 20 -7.73 -2.00 -14.57
N SER A 21 -9.00 -1.70 -14.26
CA SER A 21 -9.38 -1.12 -12.96
C SER A 21 -9.05 -2.04 -11.79
N THR A 22 -9.26 -3.35 -11.92
CA THR A 22 -8.97 -4.30 -10.83
C THR A 22 -7.47 -4.43 -10.55
N ALA A 23 -6.64 -4.41 -11.60
CA ALA A 23 -5.18 -4.48 -11.46
C ALA A 23 -4.60 -3.24 -10.76
N GLU A 24 -5.14 -2.04 -11.04
CA GLU A 24 -4.71 -0.79 -10.42
C GLU A 24 -4.94 -0.79 -8.90
N TYR A 25 -6.12 -1.23 -8.45
CA TYR A 25 -6.41 -1.37 -7.02
C TYR A 25 -5.52 -2.41 -6.35
N ALA A 26 -5.28 -3.54 -7.00
CA ALA A 26 -4.40 -4.58 -6.46
C ALA A 26 -2.96 -4.07 -6.29
N VAL A 27 -2.41 -3.42 -7.31
CA VAL A 27 -1.07 -2.84 -7.27
C VAL A 27 -0.98 -1.71 -6.24
N GLY A 28 -1.98 -0.84 -6.18
CA GLY A 28 -2.05 0.23 -5.17
C GLY A 28 -2.04 -0.31 -3.74
N THR A 29 -2.77 -1.39 -3.49
CA THR A 29 -2.81 -2.04 -2.17
C THR A 29 -1.46 -2.67 -1.81
N ILE A 30 -0.81 -3.34 -2.77
CA ILE A 30 0.53 -3.94 -2.57
C ILE A 30 1.56 -2.84 -2.30
N ALA A 31 1.52 -1.74 -3.05
CA ALA A 31 2.42 -0.61 -2.86
C ALA A 31 2.25 0.00 -1.46
N ALA A 32 1.00 0.21 -1.02
CA ALA A 32 0.71 0.70 0.32
C ALA A 32 1.20 -0.25 1.43
N ALA A 33 0.98 -1.56 1.27
CA ALA A 33 1.46 -2.57 2.22
C ALA A 33 2.99 -2.62 2.31
N ALA A 34 3.69 -2.53 1.17
CA ALA A 34 5.15 -2.47 1.13
C ALA A 34 5.67 -1.22 1.85
N PHE A 35 5.06 -0.06 1.59
CA PHE A 35 5.42 1.19 2.27
C PHE A 35 5.19 1.12 3.79
N ALA A 36 4.05 0.56 4.21
CA ALA A 36 3.77 0.32 5.62
C ALA A 36 4.80 -0.60 6.28
N GLY A 37 5.27 -1.64 5.57
CA GLY A 37 6.35 -2.51 6.04
C GLY A 37 7.66 -1.77 6.29
N VAL A 38 8.03 -0.84 5.40
CA VAL A 38 9.22 0.02 5.57
C VAL A 38 9.05 0.94 6.79
N LEU A 39 7.91 1.63 6.91
CA LEU A 39 7.61 2.49 8.06
C LEU A 39 7.62 1.71 9.38
N PHE A 40 7.06 0.50 9.39
CA PHE A 40 7.07 -0.36 10.57
C PHE A 40 8.49 -0.71 11.01
N LYS A 41 9.38 -1.00 10.06
CA LYS A 41 10.80 -1.26 10.34
C LYS A 41 11.48 -0.02 10.94
N ILE A 42 11.20 1.16 10.40
CA ILE A 42 11.74 2.44 10.91
C ILE A 42 11.28 2.69 12.33
N VAL A 43 9.98 2.61 12.61
CA VAL A 43 9.43 2.86 13.95
C VAL A 43 9.89 1.80 14.97
N SER A 44 10.10 0.56 14.50
CA SER A 44 10.59 -0.53 15.34
C SER A 44 12.09 -0.51 15.60
N SER A 45 12.84 0.39 14.95
CA SER A 45 14.29 0.47 15.02
C SER A 45 14.80 0.83 16.42
N PRO A 46 16.02 0.39 16.80
CA PRO A 46 16.63 0.76 18.08
C PRO A 46 16.76 2.27 18.27
N GLU A 47 17.03 3.01 17.19
CA GLU A 47 17.22 4.46 17.20
C GLU A 47 15.92 5.17 17.60
N VAL A 48 14.80 4.85 16.92
CA VAL A 48 13.49 5.46 17.22
C VAL A 48 13.01 5.08 18.61
N LYS A 49 13.18 3.81 19.01
CA LYS A 49 12.87 3.37 20.37
C LYS A 49 13.70 4.11 21.42
N GLY A 50 14.99 4.31 21.16
CA GLY A 50 15.89 5.07 22.03
C GLY A 50 15.44 6.52 22.22
N LEU A 51 15.04 7.19 21.13
CA LEU A 51 14.51 8.56 21.18
C LEU A 51 13.24 8.64 22.02
N LEU A 52 12.27 7.73 21.79
CA LEU A 52 11.02 7.67 22.56
C LEU A 52 11.29 7.40 24.05
N LEU A 53 12.18 6.45 24.36
CA LEU A 53 12.59 6.19 25.75
C LEU A 53 13.27 7.40 26.38
N GLY A 54 14.06 8.16 25.63
CA GLY A 54 14.65 9.41 26.09
C GLY A 54 13.61 10.45 26.49
N ILE A 55 12.57 10.63 25.67
CA ILE A 55 11.44 11.52 25.95
C ILE A 55 10.72 11.09 27.24
N ILE A 56 10.42 9.80 27.38
CA ILE A 56 9.74 9.25 28.55
C ILE A 56 10.58 9.45 29.82
N LYS A 57 11.88 9.16 29.78
CA LYS A 57 12.80 9.36 30.91
C LYS A 57 12.87 10.83 31.32
N LYS A 58 12.95 11.74 30.34
CA LYS A 58 12.97 13.19 30.62
C LYS A 58 11.67 13.64 31.27
N ALA A 59 10.52 13.17 30.81
CA ALA A 59 9.23 13.48 31.41
C ALA A 59 9.13 12.97 32.85
N LEU A 60 9.58 11.74 33.12
CA LEU A 60 9.55 11.17 34.46
C LEU A 60 10.49 11.89 35.43
N SER A 61 11.66 12.34 34.95
CA SER A 61 12.61 13.13 35.75
C SER A 61 12.11 14.53 36.13
N LEU A 62 11.10 15.06 35.44
CA LEU A 62 10.47 16.35 35.80
C LEU A 62 9.33 16.18 36.80
N ALA A 63 8.79 14.96 36.94
CA ALA A 63 7.62 14.67 37.76
C ALA A 63 7.96 14.22 39.19
N GLY A 64 9.19 13.75 39.42
CA GLY A 64 9.73 13.44 40.75
C GLY A 64 10.74 14.48 41.18
#